data_AF-A0A7K3QRD1-F1
#
_entry.id   AF-A0A7K3QRD1-F1
#
_cell.length_a   1.000
_cell.length_b   1.000
_cell.length_c   1.000
_cell.angle_alpha   90.00
_cell.angle_beta   90.00
_cell.angle_gamma   90.00
#
_symmetry.space_group_name_H-M   'P 1'
#
loop_
_entity.id
_entity.type
_entity.pdbx_description
1 polymer ?
#
loop_
_entity_poly.entity_id
_entity_poly.type
_entity_poly.pdbx_seq_one_letter_code
_entity_poly.pdbx_strand_id
1 'polypeptide(L)'
;MNPELQPQYERLAILTAAFKTEKELDAWDWGALFEYADGTAPDPASITGVTDLWCTSPEGGGSRDIALVATLTDGRWATCVAWSDYTGFGCQQGVDWRINPTRKAAISQGLDKESRAHLGLALPGEENNR
;
A
#
# COMPACT_ATOMS: atom_id res chain seq x y z
N MET A 1 0.49 -28.10 -10.59
CA MET A 1 1.38 -27.05 -11.11
C MET A 1 0.71 -26.48 -12.34
N ASN A 2 0.21 -25.25 -12.25
CA ASN A 2 -0.50 -24.60 -13.35
C ASN A 2 0.46 -23.59 -14.03
N PRO A 3 0.77 -23.71 -15.32
CA PRO A 3 1.92 -23.04 -15.95
C PRO A 3 1.64 -21.65 -16.55
N GLU A 4 0.74 -20.84 -16.00
CA GLU A 4 0.43 -19.50 -16.55
C GLU A 4 0.27 -18.42 -15.45
N LEU A 5 1.19 -18.39 -14.47
CA LEU A 5 1.37 -17.19 -13.67
C LEU A 5 1.99 -16.11 -14.59
N GLN A 6 1.19 -15.10 -14.93
CA GLN A 6 1.60 -13.99 -15.79
C GLN A 6 2.88 -13.32 -15.22
N PRO A 7 3.83 -12.90 -16.08
CA PRO A 7 5.16 -12.38 -15.68
C PRO A 7 5.18 -11.22 -14.67
N GLN A 8 4.04 -10.56 -14.47
CA GLN A 8 3.81 -9.53 -13.46
C GLN A 8 3.76 -10.07 -12.01
N TYR A 9 3.25 -11.28 -11.78
CA TYR A 9 3.07 -11.85 -10.43
C TYR A 9 4.38 -12.27 -9.75
N GLU A 10 5.39 -12.67 -10.53
CA GLU A 10 6.69 -13.06 -9.97
C GLU A 10 7.53 -11.87 -9.51
N ARG A 11 7.17 -10.62 -9.86
CA ARG A 11 8.08 -9.47 -9.77
C ARG A 11 7.91 -8.60 -8.53
N LEU A 12 6.67 -8.38 -8.08
CA LEU A 12 6.43 -7.97 -6.69
C LEU A 12 7.17 -8.92 -5.74
N ALA A 13 7.24 -10.20 -6.13
CA ALA A 13 7.90 -11.25 -5.37
C ALA A 13 9.45 -11.25 -5.39
N ILE A 14 10.09 -10.58 -6.35
CA ILE A 14 11.57 -10.58 -6.48
C ILE A 14 12.25 -9.51 -5.59
N LEU A 15 11.49 -8.54 -5.06
CA LEU A 15 12.03 -7.44 -4.28
C LEU A 15 12.26 -7.81 -2.81
N THR A 16 13.20 -8.73 -2.57
CA THR A 16 13.63 -9.19 -1.24
C THR A 16 14.79 -8.35 -0.69
N ALA A 17 14.51 -7.46 0.27
CA ALA A 17 15.45 -7.01 1.30
C ALA A 17 14.68 -6.27 2.40
N ALA A 18 15.09 -6.42 3.66
CA ALA A 18 14.48 -5.74 4.80
C ALA A 18 14.60 -4.20 4.66
N PHE A 19 13.52 -3.54 4.23
CA PHE A 19 13.44 -2.08 4.18
C PHE A 19 12.93 -1.55 5.52
N LYS A 20 13.86 -1.15 6.39
CA LYS A 20 13.63 -0.05 7.33
C LYS A 20 14.28 1.16 6.72
N THR A 21 13.58 1.94 5.91
CA THR A 21 14.20 3.15 5.34
C THR A 21 13.20 4.24 5.01
N GLU A 22 13.67 5.48 5.17
CA GLU A 22 13.15 6.75 4.65
C GLU A 22 13.18 6.82 3.10
N LYS A 23 12.82 5.74 2.36
CA LYS A 23 12.96 5.68 0.89
C LYS A 23 11.63 5.72 0.16
N GLU A 24 11.64 6.43 -0.97
CA GLU A 24 10.57 6.56 -1.95
C GLU A 24 10.36 5.27 -2.75
N LEU A 25 9.13 5.05 -3.22
CA LEU A 25 8.74 3.94 -4.11
C LEU A 25 9.40 4.09 -5.48
N ASP A 26 9.85 2.97 -6.08
CA ASP A 26 10.35 2.99 -7.46
C ASP A 26 9.22 2.88 -8.50
N ALA A 27 9.55 3.02 -9.79
CA ALA A 27 8.55 3.02 -10.87
C ALA A 27 7.73 1.71 -10.94
N TRP A 28 8.27 0.60 -10.43
CA TRP A 28 7.61 -0.70 -10.42
C TRP A 28 6.69 -0.85 -9.21
N ASP A 29 7.15 -0.46 -8.02
CA ASP A 29 6.31 -0.36 -6.83
C ASP A 29 5.10 0.54 -7.13
N TRP A 30 5.34 1.67 -7.80
CA TRP A 30 4.27 2.55 -8.27
C TRP A 30 3.28 1.86 -9.20
N GLY A 31 3.73 1.06 -10.16
CA GLY A 31 2.83 0.31 -11.06
C GLY A 31 1.97 -0.71 -10.33
N ALA A 32 2.57 -1.45 -9.38
CA ALA A 32 1.88 -2.46 -8.60
C ALA A 32 0.74 -1.90 -7.73
N LEU A 33 0.89 -0.66 -7.25
CA LEU A 33 -0.16 0.01 -6.50
C LEU A 33 -1.43 0.28 -7.33
N PHE A 34 -1.42 0.17 -8.66
CA PHE A 34 -2.62 0.40 -9.47
C PHE A 34 -3.11 -0.85 -10.19
N GLU A 35 -2.25 -1.83 -10.44
CA GLU A 35 -2.56 -3.01 -11.26
C GLU A 35 -3.72 -3.85 -10.71
N TYR A 36 -3.84 -3.95 -9.37
CA TYR A 36 -4.87 -4.73 -8.69
C TYR A 36 -5.87 -3.89 -7.90
N ALA A 37 -5.94 -2.59 -8.19
CA ALA A 37 -6.89 -1.71 -7.52
C ALA A 37 -8.32 -2.11 -7.86
N ASP A 38 -9.08 -2.54 -6.86
CA ASP A 38 -10.52 -2.73 -7.00
C ASP A 38 -11.24 -1.41 -6.66
N GLY A 39 -11.88 -0.80 -7.65
CA GLY A 39 -12.63 0.45 -7.48
C GLY A 39 -11.90 1.74 -7.85
N THR A 40 -12.03 2.79 -7.03
CA THR A 40 -11.74 4.19 -7.39
C THR A 40 -10.30 4.60 -7.08
N ALA A 41 -9.34 4.01 -7.79
CA ALA A 41 -7.95 4.48 -7.71
C ALA A 41 -7.81 5.91 -8.28
N PRO A 42 -6.95 6.77 -7.68
CA PRO A 42 -6.61 8.05 -8.28
C PRO A 42 -5.81 7.84 -9.57
N ASP A 43 -5.83 8.82 -10.47
CA ASP A 43 -4.86 8.87 -11.57
C ASP A 43 -3.44 9.02 -10.98
N PRO A 44 -2.46 8.17 -11.32
CA PRO A 44 -1.09 8.33 -10.83
C PRO A 44 -0.52 9.74 -11.06
N ALA A 45 -0.85 10.38 -12.19
CA ALA A 45 -0.39 11.74 -12.50
C ALA A 45 -1.05 12.82 -11.62
N SER A 46 -2.15 12.48 -10.93
CA SER A 46 -2.81 13.37 -9.96
C SER A 46 -2.13 13.37 -8.58
N ILE A 47 -1.25 12.41 -8.29
CA ILE A 47 -0.51 12.37 -7.02
C ILE A 47 0.60 13.40 -7.06
N THR A 48 0.54 14.36 -6.12
CA THR A 48 1.50 15.47 -6.01
C THR A 48 2.55 15.26 -4.94
N GLY A 49 2.28 14.36 -3.98
CA GLY A 49 3.21 14.02 -2.92
C GLY A 49 2.71 12.88 -2.05
N VAL A 50 3.64 12.07 -1.54
CA VAL A 50 3.38 11.05 -0.52
C VAL A 50 3.85 11.62 0.82
N THR A 51 2.94 11.71 1.79
CA THR A 51 3.25 12.32 3.09
C THR A 51 3.61 11.29 4.15
N ASP A 52 3.09 10.06 4.01
CA ASP A 52 3.30 8.97 4.94
C ASP A 52 3.41 7.68 4.12
N LEU A 53 4.43 6.86 4.39
CA LEU A 53 4.69 5.61 3.67
C LEU A 53 5.21 4.55 4.63
N TRP A 54 4.64 3.36 4.53
CA TRP A 54 5.15 2.15 5.14
C TRP A 54 5.15 1.04 4.10
N CYS A 55 6.24 0.29 4.03
CA CYS A 55 6.41 -0.82 3.11
C CYS A 55 7.24 -1.90 3.80
N THR A 56 6.78 -3.14 3.77
CA THR A 56 7.49 -4.28 4.35
C THR A 56 7.33 -5.53 3.49
N SER A 57 8.15 -6.55 3.77
CA SER A 57 7.99 -7.90 3.26
C SER A 57 7.78 -8.82 4.47
N PRO A 58 6.52 -9.07 4.88
CA PRO A 58 6.23 -9.68 6.18
C PRO A 58 6.80 -11.11 6.29
N GLU A 59 6.74 -11.88 5.20
CA GLU A 59 7.12 -13.30 5.17
C GLU A 59 8.43 -13.54 4.39
N GLY A 60 9.01 -12.51 3.80
CA GLY A 60 10.06 -12.67 2.79
C GLY A 60 9.53 -13.40 1.56
N GLY A 61 10.43 -13.92 0.72
CA GLY A 61 10.07 -14.74 -0.44
C GLY A 61 9.23 -14.04 -1.52
N GLY A 62 8.90 -12.77 -1.33
CA GLY A 62 8.11 -12.00 -2.26
C GLY A 62 6.77 -11.47 -1.77
N SER A 63 6.39 -11.76 -0.53
CA SER A 63 5.25 -11.09 0.08
C SER A 63 5.57 -9.61 0.29
N ARG A 64 4.58 -8.74 0.14
CA ARG A 64 4.73 -7.29 0.20
C ARG A 64 3.49 -6.68 0.80
N ASP A 65 3.66 -5.83 1.81
CA ASP A 65 2.60 -4.96 2.31
C ASP A 65 3.04 -3.50 2.21
N ILE A 66 2.14 -2.65 1.73
CA ILE A 66 2.35 -1.22 1.56
C ILE A 66 1.14 -0.47 2.11
N ALA A 67 1.39 0.56 2.90
CA ALA A 67 0.39 1.55 3.29
C ALA A 67 0.93 2.95 3.02
N LEU A 68 0.12 3.83 2.43
CA LEU A 68 0.53 5.21 2.18
C LEU A 68 -0.62 6.22 2.30
N VAL A 69 -0.23 7.48 2.49
CA VAL A 69 -1.08 8.66 2.42
C VAL A 69 -0.47 9.65 1.42
N ALA A 70 -1.28 10.16 0.49
CA ALA A 70 -0.83 11.05 -0.57
C ALA A 70 -1.76 12.25 -0.78
N THR A 71 -1.22 13.36 -1.29
CA THR A 71 -1.97 14.53 -1.72
C THR A 71 -2.23 14.50 -3.22
N LEU A 72 -3.43 14.93 -3.63
CA LEU A 72 -3.83 15.00 -5.02
C LEU A 72 -3.78 16.45 -5.56
N THR A 73 -3.67 16.61 -6.88
CA THR A 73 -3.64 17.91 -7.58
C THR A 73 -4.88 18.76 -7.32
N ASP A 74 -6.00 18.15 -6.98
CA ASP A 74 -7.26 18.84 -6.64
C ASP A 74 -7.41 19.18 -5.13
N GLY A 75 -6.36 18.94 -4.34
CA GLY A 75 -6.33 19.22 -2.91
C GLY A 75 -6.95 18.13 -2.04
N ARG A 76 -7.48 17.05 -2.63
CA ARG A 76 -7.95 15.87 -1.88
C ARG A 76 -6.78 14.99 -1.44
N TRP A 77 -7.11 13.99 -0.62
CA TRP A 77 -6.16 13.07 -0.02
C TRP A 77 -6.48 11.65 -0.42
N ALA A 78 -5.48 10.91 -0.88
CA ALA A 78 -5.59 9.50 -1.20
C ALA A 78 -4.88 8.65 -0.15
N THR A 79 -5.43 7.47 0.12
CA THR A 79 -4.76 6.42 0.88
C THR A 79 -4.75 5.15 0.06
N CYS A 80 -3.67 4.39 0.18
CA CYS A 80 -3.57 3.07 -0.42
C CYS A 80 -3.13 2.07 0.63
N VAL A 81 -3.78 0.91 0.63
CA VAL A 81 -3.30 -0.30 1.30
C VAL A 81 -3.17 -1.37 0.23
N ALA A 82 -1.96 -1.88 0.02
CA ALA A 82 -1.66 -2.91 -0.96
C ALA A 82 -0.95 -4.07 -0.30
N TRP A 83 -1.32 -5.29 -0.68
CA TRP A 83 -0.70 -6.50 -0.18
C TRP A 83 -0.51 -7.52 -1.31
N SER A 84 0.51 -8.35 -1.19
CA SER A 84 0.68 -9.56 -1.98
C SER A 84 1.25 -10.66 -1.09
N ASP A 85 0.61 -11.82 -1.11
CA ASP A 85 1.07 -13.04 -0.43
C ASP A 85 1.61 -14.02 -1.47
N TYR A 86 2.94 -14.22 -1.45
CA TYR A 86 3.62 -15.15 -2.34
C TYR A 86 3.46 -16.62 -1.91
N THR A 87 3.12 -16.89 -0.65
CA THR A 87 3.07 -18.25 -0.10
C THR A 87 1.90 -19.08 -0.63
N GLY A 88 0.91 -18.43 -1.26
CA GLY A 88 -0.23 -19.08 -1.90
C GLY A 88 -1.32 -19.54 -0.92
N PHE A 89 -1.29 -19.09 0.34
CA PHE A 89 -2.26 -19.40 1.39
C PHE A 89 -3.12 -18.17 1.74
N GLY A 90 -4.18 -17.90 0.97
CA GLY A 90 -5.14 -16.83 1.30
C GLY A 90 -5.51 -15.94 0.11
N CYS A 91 -5.90 -14.69 0.38
CA CYS A 91 -6.09 -13.65 -0.64
C CYS A 91 -4.72 -13.28 -1.22
N GLN A 92 -4.45 -13.77 -2.43
CA GLN A 92 -3.13 -13.75 -3.05
C GLN A 92 -2.56 -12.34 -3.24
N GLN A 93 -3.40 -11.34 -3.50
CA GLN A 93 -3.01 -9.94 -3.60
C GLN A 93 -4.23 -9.03 -3.57
N GLY A 94 -4.02 -7.75 -3.29
CA GLY A 94 -5.05 -6.72 -3.40
C GLY A 94 -4.51 -5.33 -3.22
N VAL A 95 -5.25 -4.36 -3.73
CA VAL A 95 -4.99 -2.93 -3.57
C VAL A 95 -6.33 -2.26 -3.28
N ASP A 96 -6.39 -1.55 -2.15
CA ASP A 96 -7.54 -0.70 -1.77
C ASP A 96 -7.10 0.76 -1.80
N TRP A 97 -7.67 1.53 -2.74
CA TRP A 97 -7.51 2.97 -2.79
C TRP A 97 -8.74 3.67 -2.24
N ARG A 98 -8.54 4.71 -1.44
CA ARG A 98 -9.61 5.57 -0.95
C ARG A 98 -9.25 7.03 -1.10
N ILE A 99 -10.20 7.83 -1.57
CA ILE A 99 -10.03 9.27 -1.78
C ILE A 99 -10.96 10.01 -0.83
N ASN A 100 -10.40 10.96 -0.09
CA ASN A 100 -11.07 11.71 0.95
C ASN A 100 -10.83 13.21 0.80
N PRO A 101 -11.78 14.07 1.22
CA PRO A 101 -11.64 15.53 1.06
C PRO A 101 -10.59 16.15 2.00
N THR A 102 -10.17 15.46 3.06
CA THR A 102 -9.23 15.99 4.05
C THR A 102 -8.26 14.91 4.52
N ARG A 103 -7.06 15.31 4.97
CA ARG A 103 -6.09 14.39 5.58
C ARG A 103 -6.66 13.62 6.77
N LYS A 104 -7.45 14.29 7.62
CA LYS A 104 -8.07 13.67 8.79
C LYS A 104 -9.00 12.53 8.37
N ALA A 105 -9.88 12.77 7.38
CA ALA A 105 -10.77 11.74 6.86
C ALA A 105 -10.00 10.60 6.17
N ALA A 106 -8.96 10.94 5.38
CA ALA A 106 -8.06 9.96 4.78
C ALA A 106 -7.47 9.01 5.83
N ILE A 107 -6.95 9.53 6.94
CA ILE A 107 -6.39 8.68 8.01
C ILE A 107 -7.49 7.86 8.70
N SER A 108 -8.61 8.48 9.07
CA SER A 108 -9.61 7.81 9.90
C SER A 108 -10.53 6.84 9.15
N GLN A 109 -10.73 7.04 7.85
CA GLN A 109 -11.67 6.29 7.00
C GLN A 109 -10.97 5.59 5.83
N GLY A 110 -9.82 6.09 5.42
CA GLY A 110 -9.06 5.60 4.28
C GLY A 110 -8.10 4.46 4.60
N LEU A 111 -7.63 4.38 5.85
CA LEU A 111 -6.74 3.33 6.33
C LEU A 111 -7.47 2.40 7.30
N ASP A 112 -7.06 1.14 7.34
CA ASP A 112 -7.40 0.23 8.44
C ASP A 112 -6.53 0.52 9.68
N LYS A 113 -6.85 -0.17 10.79
CA LYS A 113 -6.17 0.04 12.08
C LYS A 113 -4.68 -0.35 12.03
N GLU A 114 -4.35 -1.43 11.34
CA GLU A 114 -2.98 -1.95 11.26
C GLU A 114 -2.10 -1.01 10.43
N SER A 115 -2.59 -0.59 9.25
CA SER A 115 -1.93 0.41 8.42
C SER A 115 -1.68 1.72 9.17
N ARG A 116 -2.67 2.21 9.94
CA ARG A 116 -2.47 3.40 10.80
C ARG A 116 -1.40 3.19 11.85
N ALA A 117 -1.36 2.03 12.51
CA ALA A 117 -0.37 1.73 13.54
C ALA A 117 1.04 1.71 12.95
N HIS A 118 1.22 1.10 11.78
CA HIS A 118 2.51 1.06 11.08
C HIS A 118 2.99 2.43 10.61
N LEU A 119 2.07 3.30 10.18
CA LEU A 119 2.37 4.67 9.78
C LEU A 119 2.55 5.64 10.98
N GLY A 120 2.32 5.21 12.22
CA GLY A 120 2.36 6.09 13.39
C GLY A 120 1.19 7.10 13.44
N LEU A 121 0.08 6.77 12.77
CA LEU A 121 -1.12 7.60 12.63
C LEU A 121 -2.32 7.03 13.41
N ALA A 122 -2.03 6.24 14.45
CA ALA A 122 -3.05 5.64 15.31
C ALA A 122 -4.03 6.69 15.85
N LEU A 123 -5.33 6.36 15.82
CA LEU A 123 -6.36 7.22 16.39
C LEU A 123 -6.38 7.12 17.92
N PRO A 124 -6.93 8.11 18.64
CA PRO A 124 -7.09 8.03 20.09
C PRO A 124 -7.78 6.73 20.51
N GLY A 125 -7.14 5.98 21.42
CA GLY A 125 -7.62 4.67 21.86
C GLY A 125 -7.11 3.47 21.05
N GLU A 126 -6.31 3.68 20.00
CA GLU A 126 -5.62 2.61 19.26
C GLU A 126 -4.17 2.36 19.73
N GLU A 127 -3.71 3.10 20.75
CA GLU A 127 -2.30 3.22 21.17
C GLU A 127 -1.68 1.95 21.79
N ASN A 128 -2.47 0.90 22.01
CA ASN A 128 -2.01 -0.38 22.58
C ASN A 128 -2.19 -1.50 21.55
N ASN A 129 -1.19 -1.75 20.70
CA ASN A 129 -0.99 -3.00 19.94
C ASN A 129 0.38 -2.95 19.21
N ARG A 130 1.46 -2.89 19.99
CA ARG A 130 2.82 -3.16 19.48
C ARG A 130 3.28 -4.54 19.91
#